data_AF-K1R6Q8-F1
#
_entry.id   AF-K1R6Q8-F1
#
_cell.length_a   1.000
_cell.length_b   1.000
_cell.length_c   1.000
_cell.angle_alpha   90.00
_cell.angle_beta   90.00
_cell.angle_gamma   90.00
#
_symmetry.space_group_name_H-M   'P 1'
#
loop_
_entity.id
_entity.type
_entity.pdbx_description
1 polymer ?
#
loop_
_entity_poly.entity_id
_entity_poly.type
_entity_poly.pdbx_seq_one_letter_code
_entity_poly.pdbx_strand_id
1 'polypeptide(L)'
;GSVKTGKAEQEKTFYAVQLIASAKRVPPKDRQFKSYRGKVTEFVTGGRFRYKYCVGRFDTRKQAEAKLAEVRREFRDAFVVSCRGDRIVQ
;
A
#
# COMPACT_ATOMS: atom_id res chain seq x y z
N GLY A 1 12.29 27.04 -14.03
CA GLY A 1 11.29 26.09 -13.51
C GLY A 1 11.24 24.91 -14.44
N SER A 2 11.76 23.75 -14.02
CA SER A 2 11.80 22.56 -14.87
C SER A 2 10.68 21.62 -14.47
N VAL A 3 9.54 21.76 -15.14
CA VAL A 3 8.50 20.74 -15.17
C VAL A 3 9.03 19.55 -15.96
N LYS A 4 9.57 18.56 -15.25
CA LYS A 4 9.86 17.25 -15.85
C LYS A 4 8.54 16.50 -15.93
N THR A 5 7.86 16.65 -17.06
CA THR A 5 6.85 15.71 -17.56
C THR A 5 7.52 14.36 -17.71
N GLY A 6 7.43 13.54 -16.66
CA GLY A 6 7.88 12.16 -16.67
C GLY A 6 6.91 11.34 -17.50
N LYS A 7 7.42 10.86 -18.65
CA LYS A 7 6.97 9.67 -19.38
C LYS A 7 6.01 8.81 -18.56
N ALA A 8 4.83 8.54 -19.11
CA ALA A 8 4.03 7.37 -18.78
C ALA A 8 4.85 6.12 -19.15
N GLU A 9 5.86 5.79 -18.34
CA GLU A 9 6.31 4.42 -18.19
C GLU A 9 5.03 3.63 -17.93
N GLN A 10 4.75 2.60 -18.72
CA GLN A 10 3.62 1.72 -18.46
C GLN A 10 3.85 1.18 -17.05
N GLU A 11 3.25 1.84 -16.05
CA GLU A 11 3.64 1.60 -14.67
C GLU A 11 3.39 0.13 -14.39
N LYS A 12 4.47 -0.62 -14.24
CA LYS A 12 4.39 -2.07 -14.12
C LYS A 12 3.51 -2.38 -12.91
N THR A 13 2.50 -3.22 -13.12
CA THR A 13 1.67 -3.68 -12.01
C THR A 13 2.55 -4.37 -10.99
N PHE A 14 2.39 -4.01 -9.73
CA PHE A 14 3.06 -4.64 -8.59
C PHE A 14 2.03 -5.00 -7.54
N TYR A 15 2.45 -5.78 -6.56
CA TYR A 15 1.62 -6.20 -5.44
C TYR A 15 2.12 -5.56 -4.14
N ALA A 16 1.20 -5.25 -3.25
CA ALA A 16 1.50 -4.78 -1.90
C ALA A 16 0.52 -5.42 -0.91
N VAL A 17 0.81 -5.36 0.38
CA VAL A 17 -0.10 -5.86 1.42
C VAL A 17 -0.78 -4.69 2.10
N GLN A 18 -2.10 -4.56 1.98
CA GLN A 18 -2.88 -3.53 2.66
C GLN A 18 -3.08 -3.93 4.13
N LEU A 19 -2.71 -3.04 5.06
CA LEU A 19 -2.84 -3.24 6.51
C LEU A 19 -4.15 -2.65 7.02
N ILE A 20 -4.43 -1.41 6.65
CA ILE A 20 -5.61 -0.67 7.10
C ILE A 20 -6.14 0.24 5.99
N ALA A 21 -7.41 0.62 6.13
CA ALA A 21 -8.03 1.68 5.35
C ALA A 21 -8.67 2.71 6.29
N SER A 22 -8.60 3.98 5.95
CA SER A 22 -9.11 5.08 6.78
C SER A 22 -9.79 6.15 5.95
N ALA A 23 -10.81 6.79 6.53
CA ALA A 23 -11.45 7.97 5.95
C ALA A 23 -10.59 9.23 6.12
N LYS A 24 -9.73 9.26 7.15
CA LYS A 24 -8.81 10.37 7.44
C LYS A 24 -7.36 9.93 7.23
N ARG A 25 -6.50 10.89 6.90
CA ARG A 25 -5.05 10.66 6.82
C ARG A 25 -4.50 10.26 8.19
N VAL A 26 -3.57 9.34 8.22
CA VAL A 26 -2.97 8.76 9.42
C VAL A 26 -1.46 9.03 9.34
N PRO A 27 -0.86 9.63 10.37
CA PRO A 27 0.58 9.83 10.43
C PRO A 27 1.35 8.50 10.31
N PRO A 28 2.42 8.39 9.50
CA PRO A 28 3.14 7.13 9.30
C PRO A 28 3.69 6.46 10.57
N LYS A 29 3.87 7.21 11.66
CA LYS A 29 4.35 6.72 12.97
C LYS A 29 3.21 6.44 13.97
N ASP A 30 1.95 6.50 13.54
CA ASP A 30 0.80 6.28 14.41
C ASP A 30 0.82 4.89 15.07
N ARG A 31 0.29 4.82 16.30
CA ARG A 31 0.27 3.59 17.09
C ARG A 31 -0.44 2.45 16.37
N GLN A 32 -1.45 2.73 15.55
CA GLN A 32 -2.23 1.74 14.82
C GLN A 32 -1.42 0.94 13.79
N PHE A 33 -0.27 1.45 13.34
CA PHE A 33 0.64 0.72 12.45
C PHE A 33 1.52 -0.32 13.17
N LYS A 34 1.45 -0.42 14.51
CA LYS A 34 2.17 -1.44 15.30
C LYS A 34 3.66 -1.53 14.93
N SER A 35 4.19 -2.72 14.60
CA SER A 35 5.60 -2.90 14.21
C SER A 35 5.97 -2.31 12.83
N TYR A 36 4.95 -1.86 12.07
CA TYR A 36 5.08 -1.28 10.73
C TYR A 36 5.07 0.25 10.70
N ARG A 37 5.17 0.91 11.87
CA ARG A 37 5.37 2.37 11.94
C ARG A 37 6.55 2.80 11.08
N GLY A 38 6.33 3.79 10.22
CA GLY A 38 7.31 4.32 9.29
C GLY A 38 7.64 3.42 8.09
N LYS A 39 6.97 2.27 7.93
CA LYS A 39 7.19 1.30 6.85
C LYS A 39 6.02 1.21 5.86
N VAL A 40 4.96 1.98 6.10
CA VAL A 40 3.75 1.97 5.26
C VAL A 40 3.85 3.00 4.15
N THR A 41 3.36 2.63 2.98
CA THR A 41 3.10 3.51 1.85
C THR A 41 1.61 3.84 1.83
N GLU A 42 1.29 5.12 1.72
CA GLU A 42 -0.07 5.62 1.57
C GLU A 42 -0.48 5.60 0.10
N PHE A 43 -1.67 5.06 -0.18
CA PHE A 43 -2.35 5.12 -1.45
C PHE A 43 -3.68 5.85 -1.27
N VAL A 44 -4.01 6.73 -2.22
CA VAL A 44 -5.23 7.53 -2.19
C VAL A 44 -6.21 6.97 -3.22
N THR A 45 -7.38 6.53 -2.76
CA THR A 45 -8.44 5.95 -3.58
C THR A 45 -9.73 6.78 -3.50
N GLY A 46 -10.68 6.55 -4.41
CA GLY A 46 -12.04 7.07 -4.26
C GLY A 46 -12.77 6.44 -3.05
N GLY A 47 -13.94 7.01 -2.72
CA GLY A 47 -14.88 6.45 -1.74
C GLY A 47 -14.65 6.85 -0.28
N ARG A 48 -15.41 6.22 0.62
CA ARG A 48 -15.47 6.54 2.06
C ARG A 48 -14.14 6.34 2.79
N PHE A 49 -13.39 5.30 2.43
CA PHE A 49 -12.08 4.99 3.02
C PHE A 49 -10.97 5.30 2.02
N ARG A 50 -10.76 6.61 1.79
CA ARG A 50 -9.85 7.17 0.79
C ARG A 50 -8.39 6.80 1.00
N TYR A 51 -7.93 6.62 2.24
CA TYR A 51 -6.52 6.36 2.52
C TYR A 51 -6.30 4.87 2.77
N LYS A 52 -5.54 4.22 1.91
CA LYS A 52 -5.10 2.82 2.07
C LYS A 52 -3.62 2.81 2.45
N TYR A 53 -3.27 2.01 3.43
CA TYR A 53 -1.88 1.92 3.88
C TYR A 53 -1.37 0.51 3.64
N CYS A 54 -0.36 0.41 2.79
CA CYS A 54 0.21 -0.87 2.38
C CYS A 54 1.68 -0.97 2.75
N VAL A 55 2.20 -2.18 2.77
CA VAL A 55 3.64 -2.44 2.97
C VAL A 55 4.20 -3.25 1.82
N GLY A 56 5.46 -2.95 1.50
CA GLY A 56 6.21 -3.64 0.45
C GLY A 56 5.77 -3.26 -0.96
N ARG A 57 6.62 -3.65 -1.91
CA ARG A 57 6.41 -3.51 -3.35
C ARG A 57 6.97 -4.79 -3.96
N PHE A 58 6.09 -5.64 -4.50
CA PHE A 58 6.43 -7.00 -4.92
C PHE A 58 6.09 -7.20 -6.40
N ASP A 59 6.98 -7.82 -7.17
CA ASP A 59 6.72 -8.11 -8.58
C ASP A 59 5.68 -9.21 -8.76
N THR A 60 5.57 -10.13 -7.79
CA THR A 60 4.67 -11.28 -7.87
C THR A 60 3.73 -11.37 -6.69
N ARG A 61 2.53 -11.91 -6.93
CA ARG A 61 1.55 -12.17 -5.87
C ARG A 61 2.09 -13.11 -4.79
N LYS A 62 2.87 -14.13 -5.19
CA LYS A 62 3.50 -15.10 -4.25
C LYS A 62 4.43 -14.42 -3.24
N GLN A 63 5.24 -13.44 -3.68
CA GLN A 63 6.09 -12.66 -2.75
C GLN A 63 5.24 -11.83 -1.78
N ALA A 64 4.16 -11.21 -2.28
CA ALA A 64 3.24 -10.46 -1.44
C ALA A 64 2.47 -11.36 -0.45
N GLU A 65 2.12 -12.58 -0.84
CA GLU A 65 1.48 -13.58 0.03
C GLU A 65 2.41 -14.09 1.12
N ALA A 66 3.70 -14.27 0.82
CA ALA A 66 4.71 -14.55 1.84
C ALA A 66 4.77 -13.42 2.87
N LYS A 67 4.79 -12.16 2.40
CA LYS A 67 4.75 -11.00 3.31
C LYS A 67 3.44 -10.92 4.09
N LEU A 68 2.31 -11.27 3.46
CA LEU A 68 1.00 -11.27 4.08
C LEU A 68 0.94 -12.20 5.29
N ALA A 69 1.57 -13.39 5.23
CA ALA A 69 1.61 -14.32 6.34
C ALA A 69 2.29 -13.71 7.59
N GLU A 70 3.36 -12.92 7.39
CA GLU A 70 4.01 -12.17 8.47
C GLU A 70 3.10 -11.04 9.00
N VAL A 71 2.51 -10.25 8.09
CA VAL A 71 1.65 -9.11 8.43
C VAL A 71 0.42 -9.56 9.21
N ARG A 72 -0.18 -10.71 8.86
CA ARG A 72 -1.39 -11.24 9.51
C ARG A 72 -1.22 -11.65 10.95
N ARG A 73 0.02 -11.80 11.44
CA ARG A 73 0.30 -11.96 12.87
C ARG A 73 -0.16 -10.74 13.68
N GLU A 74 -0.12 -9.55 13.07
CA GLU A 74 -0.51 -8.29 13.70
C GLU A 74 -1.78 -7.67 13.08
N PHE A 75 -2.04 -7.88 11.79
CA PHE A 75 -3.17 -7.33 11.04
C PHE A 75 -3.96 -8.46 10.39
N ARG A 76 -4.88 -9.08 11.15
CA ARG A 76 -5.62 -10.28 10.71
C ARG A 76 -6.38 -10.07 9.41
N ASP A 77 -6.93 -8.87 9.22
CA ASP A 77 -7.72 -8.51 8.04
C ASP A 77 -6.87 -7.98 6.87
N ALA A 78 -5.54 -8.09 6.95
CA ALA A 78 -4.67 -7.70 5.85
C ALA A 78 -4.90 -8.60 4.63
N PHE A 79 -4.66 -8.03 3.44
CA PHE A 79 -4.78 -8.73 2.17
C PHE A 79 -3.85 -8.13 1.11
N VAL A 80 -3.57 -8.90 0.06
CA VAL A 80 -2.77 -8.46 -1.08
C VAL A 80 -3.61 -7.60 -2.01
N VAL A 81 -3.09 -6.44 -2.38
CA VAL A 81 -3.62 -5.56 -3.43
C VAL A 81 -2.71 -5.56 -4.65
N SER A 82 -3.31 -5.40 -5.82
CA SER A 82 -2.61 -5.05 -7.06
C SER A 82 -2.54 -3.53 -7.16
N CYS A 83 -1.40 -3.00 -7.57
CA CYS A 83 -1.15 -1.58 -7.69
C CYS A 83 -0.52 -1.26 -9.04
N ARG A 84 -0.87 -0.09 -9.59
CA ARG A 84 -0.27 0.49 -10.79
C ARG A 84 0.16 1.90 -10.45
N GLY A 85 1.48 2.13 -10.40
CA GLY A 85 2.04 3.40 -9.94
C GLY A 85 1.72 3.74 -8.50
N ASP A 86 0.92 4.79 -8.34
CA ASP A 86 0.38 5.33 -7.09
C ASP A 86 -1.09 4.94 -6.83
N ARG A 87 -1.66 4.03 -7.65
CA ARG A 87 -3.05 3.59 -7.56
C ARG A 87 -3.16 2.12 -7.19
N ILE A 88 -4.17 1.80 -6.38
CA ILE A 88 -4.63 0.42 -6.19
C ILE A 88 -5.63 0.11 -7.30
N VAL A 89 -5.44 -1.02 -8.00
CA VAL A 89 -6.22 -1.47 -9.16
C VAL A 89 -6.96 -2.79 -8.89
N GLN A 90 -7.16 -3.11 -7.61
CA GLN A 90 -7.74 -4.36 -7.07
C GLN A 90 -8.95 -4.88 -7.85
#